data_AF-A0A4Z0GQ00-F1
#
_entry.id   AF-A0A4Z0GQ00-F1
#
_cell.length_a   1.000
_cell.length_b   1.000
_cell.length_c   1.000
_cell.angle_alpha   90.00
_cell.angle_beta   90.00
_cell.angle_gamma   90.00
#
_symmetry.space_group_name_H-M   'P 1'
#
loop_
_entity.id
_entity.type
_entity.pdbx_description
1 polymer ?
#
loop_
_entity_poly.entity_id
_entity_poly.type
_entity_poly.pdbx_seq_one_letter_code
_entity_poly.pdbx_strand_id
1 'polypeptide(L)'
;MERHLESVTAKFEGVKKTAAPVTAAKTKISRKVVRKPAATVKDVKKSDTSANGNKGPAAAPAAVTIKSEPVVARTRLSSRTQQIVTVVASGSSAHVEFWEKSGTTWIRQLSANGHVGSAGVGATREGMSKTPYGAYTLGFAFGTENPGTSLPFRQITSQSWWVEDSKNPNYNSWQEGAHFNDPSEHLADYPVQYHYAVVINYNTARTPYAGSGFFLHCDNGRPTAGCVSIPTAQMRQLMQMLRPGAYIVNVNSTNEISNF
;
A
#
# COMPACT_ATOMS: atom_id res chain seq x y z
N MET A 1 32.91 -54.49 -36.64
CA MET A 1 32.67 -55.70 -35.83
C MET A 1 31.97 -55.24 -34.57
N GLU A 2 30.64 -55.38 -34.58
CA GLU A 2 29.69 -54.96 -33.53
C GLU A 2 30.05 -55.50 -32.14
N ARG A 3 29.68 -54.75 -31.10
CA ARG A 3 28.97 -55.20 -29.88
C ARG A 3 28.40 -53.94 -29.20
N HIS A 4 27.10 -53.68 -29.37
CA HIS A 4 25.98 -54.03 -28.48
C HIS A 4 25.71 -52.97 -27.39
N LEU A 5 24.47 -52.46 -27.44
CA LEU A 5 23.82 -51.52 -26.55
C LEU A 5 23.80 -52.04 -25.10
N GLU A 6 23.81 -51.13 -24.12
CA GLU A 6 22.83 -51.20 -23.04
C GLU A 6 22.59 -49.82 -22.39
N SER A 7 21.32 -49.47 -22.35
CA SER A 7 20.74 -48.25 -21.79
C SER A 7 20.63 -48.35 -20.26
N VAL A 8 20.96 -47.29 -19.54
CA VAL A 8 20.53 -47.11 -18.15
C VAL A 8 19.56 -45.93 -18.08
N THR A 9 18.28 -46.24 -18.23
CA THR A 9 17.14 -45.43 -17.79
C THR A 9 17.05 -45.48 -16.26
N ALA A 10 17.32 -44.35 -15.59
CA ALA A 10 17.00 -44.18 -14.18
C ALA A 10 15.57 -43.63 -14.04
N LYS A 11 14.76 -44.40 -13.30
CA LYS A 11 13.33 -44.19 -13.07
C LYS A 11 13.06 -42.96 -12.20
N PHE A 12 12.08 -42.17 -12.62
CA PHE A 12 11.29 -41.30 -11.76
C PHE A 12 10.45 -42.15 -10.80
N GLU A 13 10.61 -41.94 -9.50
CA GLU A 13 9.58 -42.28 -8.50
C GLU A 13 9.18 -41.02 -7.75
N GLY A 14 7.89 -40.68 -7.92
CA GLY A 14 7.27 -39.53 -7.31
C GLY A 14 6.89 -39.79 -5.86
N VAL A 15 7.22 -38.84 -4.99
CA VAL A 15 6.62 -38.74 -3.66
C VAL A 15 5.49 -37.70 -3.74
N LYS A 16 4.26 -38.19 -3.97
CA LYS A 16 3.04 -37.41 -3.75
C LYS A 16 2.88 -37.20 -2.23
N LYS A 17 3.22 -36.01 -1.72
CA LYS A 17 2.74 -35.56 -0.41
C LYS A 17 1.33 -35.00 -0.57
N THR A 18 0.35 -35.80 -0.17
CA THR A 18 -1.04 -35.39 0.02
C THR A 18 -1.14 -34.48 1.24
N ALA A 19 -1.40 -33.19 1.04
CA ALA A 19 -1.82 -32.29 2.11
C ALA A 19 -3.36 -32.33 2.23
N ALA A 20 -3.87 -32.74 3.39
CA ALA A 20 -5.28 -32.73 3.71
C ALA A 20 -5.80 -31.29 3.90
N PRO A 21 -7.08 -31.01 3.55
CA PRO A 21 -7.64 -29.67 3.68
C PRO A 21 -7.97 -29.35 5.14
N VAL A 22 -7.47 -28.20 5.62
CA VAL A 22 -7.87 -27.63 6.91
C VAL A 22 -9.24 -26.95 6.73
N THR A 23 -10.25 -27.51 7.38
CA THR A 23 -11.64 -27.03 7.41
C THR A 23 -11.76 -25.77 8.26
N ALA A 24 -12.21 -24.67 7.66
CA ALA A 24 -12.58 -23.45 8.38
C ALA A 24 -13.98 -23.60 9.01
N ALA A 25 -14.04 -23.62 10.34
CA ALA A 25 -15.29 -23.58 11.10
C ALA A 25 -15.94 -22.19 11.00
N LYS A 26 -17.20 -22.16 10.55
CA LYS A 26 -18.05 -20.95 10.51
C LYS A 26 -18.71 -20.73 11.86
N THR A 27 -18.32 -19.68 12.59
CA THR A 27 -19.05 -19.22 13.77
C THR A 27 -20.06 -18.14 13.37
N LYS A 28 -21.35 -18.45 13.55
CA LYS A 28 -22.48 -17.52 13.41
C LYS A 28 -22.48 -16.54 14.58
N ILE A 29 -22.49 -15.23 14.29
CA ILE A 29 -22.80 -14.19 15.29
C ILE A 29 -24.17 -13.59 14.95
N SER A 30 -25.14 -13.85 15.83
CA SER A 30 -26.50 -13.32 15.78
C SER A 30 -26.52 -11.84 16.22
N ARG A 31 -27.08 -10.97 15.38
CA ARG A 31 -27.38 -9.57 15.70
C ARG A 31 -28.57 -9.49 16.65
N LYS A 32 -28.40 -8.91 17.84
CA LYS A 32 -29.49 -8.53 18.74
C LYS A 32 -29.81 -7.05 18.53
N VAL A 33 -30.95 -6.78 17.92
CA VAL A 33 -31.53 -5.44 17.74
C VAL A 33 -32.18 -5.03 19.05
N VAL A 34 -31.76 -3.91 19.64
CA VAL A 34 -32.47 -3.25 20.75
C VAL A 34 -33.12 -1.99 20.20
N ARG A 35 -34.46 -2.00 20.18
CA ARG A 35 -35.31 -0.83 19.96
C ARG A 35 -35.49 -0.08 21.29
N LYS A 36 -35.51 1.25 21.26
CA LYS A 36 -36.04 2.11 22.32
C LYS A 36 -37.16 2.99 21.74
N PRO A 37 -38.21 3.33 22.51
CA PRO A 37 -39.47 3.85 21.97
C PRO A 37 -39.52 5.37 21.85
N ALA A 38 -40.41 5.82 20.95
CA ALA A 38 -40.83 7.19 20.73
C ALA A 38 -41.78 7.67 21.85
N ALA A 39 -41.71 8.96 22.17
CA ALA A 39 -42.70 9.66 22.98
C ALA A 39 -43.31 10.81 22.16
N THR A 40 -44.64 10.82 22.17
CA THR A 40 -45.54 11.78 21.53
C THR A 40 -45.96 12.84 22.55
N VAL A 41 -46.01 14.13 22.20
CA VAL A 41 -46.86 15.11 22.90
C VAL A 41 -47.50 16.06 21.89
N LYS A 42 -48.79 16.31 22.10
CA LYS A 42 -49.75 17.06 21.29
C LYS A 42 -49.74 18.58 21.58
N ASP A 43 -50.28 19.32 20.63
CA ASP A 43 -50.60 20.76 20.59
C ASP A 43 -51.46 21.31 21.74
N VAL A 44 -51.23 22.59 22.10
CA VAL A 44 -52.24 23.58 22.54
C VAL A 44 -51.88 24.98 22.00
N LYS A 45 -52.91 25.80 21.77
CA LYS A 45 -53.07 26.93 20.83
C LYS A 45 -53.21 28.31 21.53
N LYS A 46 -52.70 29.39 20.88
CA LYS A 46 -53.02 30.86 20.95
C LYS A 46 -52.81 31.57 22.32
N SER A 47 -52.44 32.86 22.42
CA SER A 47 -52.82 34.08 21.68
C SER A 47 -51.83 35.27 21.85
N ASP A 48 -52.07 36.31 21.05
CA ASP A 48 -51.41 37.60 20.78
C ASP A 48 -50.76 38.43 21.91
N THR A 49 -49.67 39.17 21.59
CA THR A 49 -49.61 40.66 21.61
C THR A 49 -48.25 41.20 21.13
N SER A 50 -48.29 42.36 20.48
CA SER A 50 -47.20 43.07 19.81
C SER A 50 -46.40 43.96 20.77
N ALA A 51 -45.06 44.00 20.65
CA ALA A 51 -44.28 45.19 21.01
C ALA A 51 -42.89 45.20 20.32
N ASN A 52 -42.67 46.32 19.66
CA ASN A 52 -41.53 46.81 18.90
C ASN A 52 -40.21 46.87 19.70
N GLY A 53 -39.09 46.46 19.09
CA GLY A 53 -37.76 46.50 19.71
C GLY A 53 -36.64 46.13 18.73
N ASN A 54 -36.33 47.05 17.81
CA ASN A 54 -35.31 46.87 16.78
C ASN A 54 -33.89 46.96 17.40
N LYS A 55 -33.20 45.83 17.55
CA LYS A 55 -31.75 45.78 17.84
C LYS A 55 -31.13 44.64 17.04
N GLY A 56 -30.60 44.97 15.86
CA GLY A 56 -29.93 44.00 15.00
C GLY A 56 -28.75 43.33 15.73
N PRO A 57 -28.61 42.00 15.68
CA PRO A 57 -27.43 41.35 16.23
C PRO A 57 -26.22 41.73 15.39
N ALA A 58 -25.27 42.43 16.01
CA ALA A 58 -23.96 42.69 15.46
C ALA A 58 -23.33 41.36 15.02
N ALA A 59 -22.93 41.29 13.75
CA ALA A 59 -22.24 40.14 13.20
C ALA A 59 -20.97 39.87 14.01
N ALA A 60 -20.90 38.71 14.64
CA ALA A 60 -19.69 38.23 15.26
C ALA A 60 -18.57 38.16 14.20
N PRO A 61 -17.33 38.56 14.52
CA PRO A 61 -16.24 38.46 13.57
C PRO A 61 -16.08 36.98 13.18
N ALA A 62 -16.08 36.72 11.87
CA ALA A 62 -15.85 35.38 11.32
C ALA A 62 -14.51 34.87 11.86
N ALA A 63 -14.55 33.72 12.56
CA ALA A 63 -13.35 33.06 13.02
C ALA A 63 -12.48 32.73 11.80
N VAL A 64 -11.32 33.39 11.69
CA VAL A 64 -10.29 33.01 10.73
C VAL A 64 -9.84 31.61 11.08
N THR A 65 -10.36 30.62 10.36
CA THR A 65 -9.90 29.24 10.48
C THR A 65 -8.53 29.19 9.82
N ILE A 66 -7.46 29.34 10.61
CA ILE A 66 -6.11 29.06 10.13
C ILE A 66 -6.07 27.56 9.83
N LYS A 67 -6.21 27.20 8.55
CA LYS A 67 -5.93 25.84 8.09
C LYS A 67 -4.46 25.58 8.40
N SER A 68 -4.20 24.75 9.40
CA SER A 68 -2.84 24.33 9.72
C SER A 68 -2.22 23.66 8.51
N GLU A 69 -0.97 23.99 8.24
CA GLU A 69 -0.23 23.47 7.10
C GLU A 69 -0.10 21.94 7.21
N PRO A 70 -0.37 21.17 6.13
CA PRO A 70 -0.29 19.72 6.18
C PRO A 70 1.12 19.26 6.53
N VAL A 71 1.24 18.15 7.26
CA VAL A 71 2.54 17.67 7.77
C VAL A 71 3.58 17.44 6.68
N VAL A 72 3.15 17.03 5.48
CA VAL A 72 4.03 16.84 4.31
C VAL A 72 4.73 18.13 3.88
N ALA A 73 4.15 19.31 4.12
CA ALA A 73 4.78 20.57 3.76
C ALA A 73 5.93 20.94 4.71
N ARG A 74 5.88 20.43 5.96
CA ARG A 74 6.90 20.66 6.99
C ARG A 74 8.12 19.73 6.85
N THR A 75 8.10 18.82 5.88
CA THR A 75 9.20 17.89 5.57
C THR A 75 10.33 18.60 4.82
N ARG A 76 11.56 18.11 4.93
CA ARG A 76 12.65 18.51 4.02
C ARG A 76 12.41 17.96 2.61
N LEU A 77 11.70 16.83 2.48
CA LEU A 77 11.23 16.29 1.19
C LEU A 77 10.37 17.30 0.40
N SER A 78 9.67 18.21 1.07
CA SER A 78 8.80 19.19 0.41
C SER A 78 9.53 20.14 -0.56
N SER A 79 10.85 20.22 -0.41
CA SER A 79 11.78 20.94 -1.29
C SER A 79 12.38 20.08 -2.42
N ARG A 80 12.29 18.75 -2.30
CA ARG A 80 12.92 17.76 -3.20
C ARG A 80 11.94 17.11 -4.17
N THR A 81 10.65 17.12 -3.84
CA THR A 81 9.61 16.51 -4.66
C THR A 81 8.32 17.32 -4.63
N GLN A 82 7.47 17.09 -5.63
CA GLN A 82 6.11 17.62 -5.72
C GLN A 82 5.06 16.58 -5.34
N GLN A 83 5.46 15.33 -5.04
CA GLN A 83 4.56 14.20 -4.83
C GLN A 83 5.06 13.31 -3.69
N ILE A 84 4.24 13.12 -2.66
CA ILE A 84 4.55 12.29 -1.49
C ILE A 84 3.38 11.36 -1.20
N VAL A 85 3.66 10.06 -1.15
CA VAL A 85 2.78 9.04 -0.56
C VAL A 85 3.18 8.89 0.91
N THR A 86 2.27 9.10 1.84
CA THR A 86 2.53 8.87 3.27
C THR A 86 1.82 7.60 3.70
N VAL A 87 2.53 6.74 4.43
CA VAL A 87 2.04 5.47 4.98
C VAL A 87 2.21 5.54 6.49
N VAL A 88 1.10 5.62 7.21
CA VAL A 88 1.08 5.63 8.67
C VAL A 88 0.53 4.30 9.16
N ALA A 89 1.41 3.45 9.71
CA ALA A 89 1.06 2.12 10.16
C ALA A 89 0.50 2.09 11.59
N SER A 90 -0.40 1.14 11.82
CA SER A 90 -0.88 0.73 13.15
C SER A 90 -0.94 -0.80 13.16
N GLY A 91 0.10 -1.43 13.74
CA GLY A 91 0.34 -2.86 13.55
C GLY A 91 0.56 -3.18 12.06
N SER A 92 -0.20 -4.13 11.52
CA SER A 92 -0.16 -4.52 10.11
C SER A 92 -1.12 -3.73 9.20
N SER A 93 -1.96 -2.86 9.76
CA SER A 93 -2.82 -1.97 8.99
C SER A 93 -2.11 -0.64 8.75
N ALA A 94 -2.49 0.07 7.69
CA ALA A 94 -1.94 1.40 7.41
C ALA A 94 -3.00 2.34 6.86
N HIS A 95 -2.81 3.63 7.13
CA HIS A 95 -3.48 4.71 6.42
C HIS A 95 -2.50 5.29 5.40
N VAL A 96 -2.90 5.24 4.12
CA VAL A 96 -2.09 5.69 2.99
C VAL A 96 -2.74 6.91 2.37
N GLU A 97 -1.98 8.00 2.24
CA GLU A 97 -2.42 9.21 1.57
C GLU A 97 -1.45 9.59 0.46
N PHE A 98 -1.97 10.15 -0.62
CA PHE A 98 -1.16 10.75 -1.68
C PHE A 98 -1.36 12.26 -1.68
N TRP A 99 -0.24 12.96 -1.60
CA TRP A 99 -0.15 14.41 -1.54
C TRP A 99 0.58 14.93 -2.77
N GLU A 100 0.03 15.99 -3.35
CA GLU A 100 0.61 16.66 -4.49
C GLU A 100 0.69 18.16 -4.24
N LYS A 101 1.83 18.75 -4.60
CA LYS A 101 2.07 20.18 -4.48
C LYS A 101 1.47 20.90 -5.68
N SER A 102 0.59 21.86 -5.40
CA SER A 102 0.03 22.80 -6.37
C SER A 102 0.48 24.22 -5.99
N GLY A 103 1.42 24.76 -6.77
CA GLY A 103 2.13 25.99 -6.40
C GLY A 103 2.93 25.80 -5.10
N THR A 104 2.56 26.52 -4.05
CA THR A 104 3.17 26.41 -2.72
C THR A 104 2.39 25.49 -1.77
N THR A 105 1.19 25.07 -2.16
CA THR A 105 0.25 24.37 -1.27
C THR A 105 0.27 22.88 -1.55
N TRP A 106 0.38 22.07 -0.50
CA TRP A 106 0.21 20.62 -0.60
C TRP A 106 -1.26 20.24 -0.46
N ILE A 107 -1.77 19.49 -1.43
CA ILE A 107 -3.16 19.04 -1.51
C ILE A 107 -3.18 17.51 -1.44
N ARG A 108 -4.00 16.95 -0.57
CA ARG A 108 -4.25 15.51 -0.54
C ARG A 108 -5.19 15.15 -1.70
N GLN A 109 -4.70 14.32 -2.61
CA GLN A 109 -5.46 13.85 -3.76
C GLN A 109 -6.15 12.51 -3.51
N LEU A 110 -5.59 11.68 -2.63
CA LEU A 110 -6.12 10.34 -2.32
C LEU A 110 -5.89 9.98 -0.85
N SER A 111 -6.81 9.19 -0.29
CA SER A 111 -6.71 8.54 1.02
C SER A 111 -7.30 7.14 0.93
N ALA A 112 -6.61 6.17 1.52
CA ALA A 112 -7.01 4.78 1.56
C ALA A 112 -6.56 4.13 2.88
N ASN A 113 -7.33 3.14 3.33
CA ASN A 113 -6.80 2.15 4.26
C ASN A 113 -6.06 1.07 3.46
N GLY A 114 -5.08 0.43 4.08
CA GLY A 114 -4.23 -0.55 3.45
C GLY A 114 -3.54 -1.45 4.47
N HIS A 115 -2.59 -2.24 3.98
CA HIS A 115 -1.75 -3.08 4.82
C HIS A 115 -0.26 -2.81 4.60
N VAL A 116 0.51 -3.15 5.62
CA VAL A 116 1.98 -3.20 5.63
C VAL A 116 2.42 -4.60 6.04
N GLY A 117 3.73 -4.79 6.22
CA GLY A 117 4.28 -6.02 6.76
C GLY A 117 3.54 -6.48 8.02
N SER A 118 3.37 -7.79 8.20
CA SER A 118 2.67 -8.35 9.38
C SER A 118 3.29 -7.97 10.73
N ALA A 119 4.58 -7.60 10.75
CA ALA A 119 5.29 -7.07 11.90
C ALA A 119 5.43 -5.52 11.89
N GLY A 120 4.63 -4.84 11.08
CA GLY A 120 4.52 -3.38 10.99
C GLY A 120 5.62 -2.70 10.19
N VAL A 121 5.86 -1.41 10.49
CA VAL A 121 6.89 -0.58 9.85
C VAL A 121 8.11 -0.45 10.78
N GLY A 122 9.31 -0.70 10.28
CA GLY A 122 10.54 -0.62 11.08
C GLY A 122 11.82 -0.91 10.31
N ALA A 123 12.93 -1.08 11.03
CA ALA A 123 14.14 -1.68 10.46
C ALA A 123 13.83 -3.10 9.98
N THR A 124 14.31 -3.44 8.78
CA THR A 124 14.00 -4.69 8.08
C THR A 124 15.27 -5.30 7.48
N ARG A 125 15.16 -6.55 7.04
CA ARG A 125 16.16 -7.33 6.31
C ARG A 125 15.47 -8.53 5.65
N GLU A 126 16.20 -9.31 4.86
CA GLU A 126 15.64 -10.52 4.27
C GLU A 126 14.97 -11.43 5.31
N GLY A 127 13.78 -11.92 4.93
CA GLY A 127 12.93 -12.78 5.76
C GLY A 127 12.20 -12.08 6.91
N MET A 128 12.34 -10.76 7.09
CA MET A 128 11.53 -10.00 8.06
C MET A 128 10.24 -9.50 7.42
N SER A 129 9.10 -9.80 8.05
CA SER A 129 7.80 -9.26 7.63
C SER A 129 7.56 -7.81 8.06
N LYS A 130 8.53 -6.92 7.83
CA LYS A 130 8.49 -5.49 8.18
C LYS A 130 8.63 -4.63 6.93
N THR A 131 7.73 -3.66 6.80
CA THR A 131 7.87 -2.58 5.80
C THR A 131 9.00 -1.65 6.24
N PRO A 132 9.93 -1.27 5.35
CA PRO A 132 11.06 -0.44 5.72
C PRO A 132 10.59 0.94 6.19
N TYR A 133 10.93 1.30 7.43
CA TYR A 133 10.75 2.65 7.97
C TYR A 133 11.62 3.65 7.20
N GLY A 134 11.09 4.81 6.82
CA GLY A 134 11.87 5.85 6.16
C GLY A 134 11.18 6.47 4.95
N ALA A 135 11.96 7.26 4.21
CA ALA A 135 11.54 7.90 2.96
C ALA A 135 12.32 7.33 1.77
N TYR A 136 11.60 6.90 0.73
CA TYR A 136 12.15 6.24 -0.44
C TYR A 136 11.56 6.85 -1.71
N THR A 137 12.33 6.92 -2.79
CA THR A 137 11.75 7.26 -4.10
C THR A 137 10.88 6.12 -4.60
N LEU A 138 9.85 6.45 -5.37
CA LEU A 138 9.09 5.48 -6.15
C LEU A 138 9.75 5.30 -7.51
N GLY A 139 9.99 4.04 -7.88
CA GLY A 139 10.68 3.63 -9.10
C GLY A 139 9.73 3.46 -10.28
N PHE A 140 10.05 2.47 -11.13
CA PHE A 140 9.16 2.09 -12.23
C PHE A 140 7.89 1.42 -11.70
N ALA A 141 6.82 1.56 -12.46
CA ALA A 141 5.58 0.85 -12.26
C ALA A 141 5.58 -0.48 -13.01
N PHE A 142 4.80 -1.44 -12.55
CA PHE A 142 4.60 -2.71 -13.22
C PHE A 142 3.21 -3.27 -12.93
N GLY A 143 2.82 -4.28 -13.70
CA GLY A 143 1.60 -5.01 -13.41
C GLY A 143 1.11 -5.85 -14.58
N THR A 144 -0.07 -6.44 -14.44
CA THR A 144 -0.71 -7.23 -15.51
C THR A 144 -1.26 -6.36 -16.63
N GLU A 145 -1.42 -5.05 -16.41
CA GLU A 145 -1.75 -4.07 -17.44
C GLU A 145 -1.32 -2.66 -16.99
N ASN A 146 -1.15 -1.73 -17.93
CA ASN A 146 -0.85 -0.32 -17.61
C ASN A 146 -2.15 0.48 -17.44
N PRO A 147 -2.42 1.06 -16.24
CA PRO A 147 -3.62 1.86 -16.00
C PRO A 147 -3.56 3.29 -16.58
N GLY A 148 -2.53 3.64 -17.35
CA GLY A 148 -2.27 4.99 -17.85
C GLY A 148 -1.30 5.78 -16.97
N THR A 149 -0.29 5.12 -16.39
CA THR A 149 0.72 5.79 -15.56
C THR A 149 1.73 6.58 -16.41
N SER A 150 2.26 7.66 -15.84
CA SER A 150 3.39 8.41 -16.40
C SER A 150 4.76 7.88 -15.95
N LEU A 151 4.79 6.93 -15.00
CA LEU A 151 6.03 6.23 -14.62
C LEU A 151 6.46 5.29 -15.76
N PRO A 152 7.77 4.99 -15.89
CA PRO A 152 8.19 3.86 -16.72
C PRO A 152 7.44 2.60 -16.29
N PHE A 153 6.86 1.86 -17.24
CA PHE A 153 6.00 0.72 -16.96
C PHE A 153 6.59 -0.59 -17.50
N ARG A 154 6.55 -1.65 -16.70
CA ARG A 154 6.86 -3.03 -17.12
C ARG A 154 5.64 -3.92 -17.02
N GLN A 155 5.22 -4.49 -18.14
CA GLN A 155 4.16 -5.50 -18.16
C GLN A 155 4.74 -6.82 -17.61
N ILE A 156 4.06 -7.44 -16.65
CA ILE A 156 4.42 -8.77 -16.15
C ILE A 156 4.22 -9.80 -17.26
N THR A 157 5.20 -10.67 -17.43
CA THR A 157 5.13 -11.86 -18.29
C THR A 157 5.32 -13.13 -17.44
N SER A 158 5.14 -14.30 -18.05
CA SER A 158 5.46 -15.59 -17.43
C SER A 158 6.96 -15.82 -17.18
N GLN A 159 7.81 -14.85 -17.53
CA GLN A 159 9.26 -14.88 -17.31
C GLN A 159 9.70 -13.79 -16.33
N SER A 160 8.78 -12.99 -15.77
CA SER A 160 9.13 -11.86 -14.93
C SER A 160 9.33 -12.28 -13.46
N TRP A 161 10.52 -11.98 -12.93
CA TRP A 161 10.90 -12.28 -11.55
C TRP A 161 11.48 -11.06 -10.84
N TRP A 162 11.28 -10.98 -9.54
CA TRP A 162 12.13 -10.19 -8.66
C TRP A 162 13.12 -11.11 -7.96
N VAL A 163 14.41 -10.92 -8.19
CA VAL A 163 15.44 -11.78 -7.61
C VAL A 163 15.70 -11.41 -6.16
N GLU A 164 15.33 -12.30 -5.24
CA GLU A 164 15.46 -12.11 -3.79
C GLU A 164 16.55 -12.99 -3.15
N ASP A 165 17.12 -13.93 -3.92
CA ASP A 165 18.29 -14.68 -3.48
C ASP A 165 19.50 -13.75 -3.34
N SER A 166 19.88 -13.48 -2.08
CA SER A 166 21.01 -12.63 -1.71
C SER A 166 22.37 -13.14 -2.20
N LYS A 167 22.47 -14.40 -2.63
CA LYS A 167 23.69 -14.96 -3.25
C LYS A 167 23.73 -14.74 -4.76
N ASN A 168 22.62 -14.35 -5.37
CA ASN A 168 22.54 -14.12 -6.80
C ASN A 168 23.18 -12.76 -7.16
N PRO A 169 24.03 -12.66 -8.20
CA PRO A 169 24.58 -11.38 -8.66
C PRO A 169 23.52 -10.33 -9.05
N ASN A 170 22.31 -10.78 -9.39
CA ASN A 170 21.17 -9.94 -9.74
C ASN A 170 20.23 -9.66 -8.55
N TYR A 171 20.68 -9.89 -7.31
CA TYR A 171 19.89 -9.65 -6.10
C TYR A 171 19.20 -8.27 -6.07
N ASN A 172 17.98 -8.24 -5.54
CA ASN A 172 17.07 -7.10 -5.45
C ASN A 172 16.88 -6.37 -6.79
N SER A 173 16.55 -7.13 -7.83
CA SER A 173 16.26 -6.57 -9.15
C SER A 173 15.25 -7.39 -9.94
N TRP A 174 14.55 -6.71 -10.84
CA TRP A 174 13.71 -7.35 -11.84
C TRP A 174 14.55 -8.04 -12.91
N GLN A 175 14.26 -9.31 -13.17
CA GLN A 175 14.89 -10.11 -14.22
C GLN A 175 13.84 -10.84 -15.05
N GLU A 176 14.20 -11.12 -16.30
CA GLU A 176 13.41 -12.01 -17.17
C GLU A 176 14.14 -13.35 -17.30
N GLY A 177 13.43 -14.47 -17.10
CA GLY A 177 14.00 -15.80 -17.25
C GLY A 177 13.04 -16.93 -16.91
N ALA A 178 13.42 -18.15 -17.31
CA ALA A 178 12.59 -19.33 -17.11
C ALA A 178 12.46 -19.73 -15.64
N HIS A 179 13.50 -19.47 -14.83
CA HIS A 179 13.54 -19.83 -13.42
C HIS A 179 14.60 -19.03 -12.67
N PHE A 180 14.30 -18.65 -11.43
CA PHE A 180 15.25 -18.17 -10.43
C PHE A 180 15.05 -18.95 -9.12
N ASN A 181 16.14 -19.22 -8.40
CA ASN A 181 16.08 -19.98 -7.16
C ASN A 181 15.33 -19.22 -6.06
N ASP A 182 14.69 -19.97 -5.16
CA ASP A 182 14.15 -19.44 -3.91
C ASP A 182 15.21 -18.62 -3.15
N PRO A 183 14.81 -17.51 -2.49
CA PRO A 183 13.45 -17.01 -2.32
C PRO A 183 12.97 -16.05 -3.43
N SER A 184 13.58 -16.06 -4.62
CA SER A 184 13.18 -15.13 -5.69
C SER A 184 11.69 -15.23 -6.03
N GLU A 185 11.06 -14.09 -6.23
CA GLU A 185 9.62 -13.99 -6.42
C GLU A 185 9.27 -14.04 -7.91
N HIS A 186 8.46 -15.03 -8.31
CA HIS A 186 7.89 -15.11 -9.65
C HIS A 186 6.64 -14.21 -9.72
N LEU A 187 6.77 -13.06 -10.38
CA LEU A 187 5.77 -11.99 -10.28
C LEU A 187 4.41 -12.38 -10.90
N ALA A 188 4.41 -13.28 -11.89
CA ALA A 188 3.18 -13.77 -12.52
C ALA A 188 2.31 -14.62 -11.58
N ASP A 189 2.85 -15.13 -10.46
CA ASP A 189 2.09 -15.94 -9.49
C ASP A 189 1.22 -15.09 -8.56
N TYR A 190 1.32 -13.75 -8.64
CA TYR A 190 0.60 -12.79 -7.80
C TYR A 190 -0.26 -11.80 -8.60
N PRO A 191 -1.14 -12.25 -9.51
CA PRO A 191 -1.85 -11.37 -10.45
C PRO A 191 -2.87 -10.45 -9.76
N VAL A 192 -3.30 -10.76 -8.53
CA VAL A 192 -4.20 -9.89 -7.75
C VAL A 192 -3.41 -8.73 -7.15
N GLN A 193 -2.32 -9.04 -6.44
CA GLN A 193 -1.45 -8.06 -5.80
C GLN A 193 -0.79 -7.17 -6.85
N TYR A 194 -0.22 -7.78 -7.89
CA TYR A 194 0.48 -7.10 -8.97
C TYR A 194 -0.40 -6.87 -10.19
N HIS A 195 -1.71 -6.75 -10.00
CA HIS A 195 -2.55 -6.14 -11.03
C HIS A 195 -2.01 -4.74 -11.35
N TYR A 196 -1.67 -3.97 -10.31
CA TYR A 196 -0.98 -2.68 -10.35
C TYR A 196 0.05 -2.60 -9.21
N ALA A 197 1.28 -2.25 -9.53
CA ALA A 197 2.36 -2.12 -8.56
C ALA A 197 3.38 -1.04 -8.94
N VAL A 198 4.06 -0.49 -7.93
CA VAL A 198 5.16 0.47 -8.08
C VAL A 198 6.31 0.04 -7.17
N VAL A 199 7.53 0.07 -7.70
CA VAL A 199 8.73 -0.25 -6.92
C VAL A 199 8.99 0.80 -5.85
N ILE A 200 9.18 0.37 -4.61
CA ILE A 200 9.74 1.22 -3.55
C ILE A 200 11.26 1.05 -3.61
N ASN A 201 11.99 2.13 -3.88
CA ASN A 201 13.45 2.09 -4.07
C ASN A 201 14.19 1.97 -2.72
N TYR A 202 13.92 0.88 -2.00
CA TYR A 202 14.68 0.43 -0.84
C TYR A 202 15.84 -0.48 -1.30
N ASN A 203 16.99 -0.38 -0.61
CA ASN A 203 18.17 -1.21 -0.89
C ASN A 203 18.61 -1.19 -2.38
N THR A 204 18.62 -0.02 -3.01
CA THR A 204 19.01 0.12 -4.43
C THR A 204 20.49 -0.15 -4.70
N ALA A 205 21.33 -0.08 -3.68
CA ALA A 205 22.71 -0.55 -3.73
C ALA A 205 22.81 -2.08 -3.88
N ARG A 206 21.69 -2.81 -3.72
CA ARG A 206 21.59 -4.27 -3.79
C ARG A 206 22.53 -4.94 -2.78
N THR A 207 22.62 -4.36 -1.57
CA THR A 207 23.42 -4.92 -0.49
C THR A 207 22.79 -6.25 -0.05
N PRO A 208 23.48 -7.40 -0.20
CA PRO A 208 22.94 -8.70 0.15
C PRO A 208 22.34 -8.73 1.56
N TYR A 209 21.25 -9.47 1.73
CA TYR A 209 20.52 -9.65 2.99
C TYR A 209 19.83 -8.41 3.57
N ALA A 210 20.00 -7.21 3.00
CA ALA A 210 19.41 -5.99 3.56
C ALA A 210 17.89 -5.88 3.31
N GLY A 211 17.29 -6.77 2.52
CA GLY A 211 15.87 -6.80 2.19
C GLY A 211 15.63 -6.41 0.73
N SER A 212 14.61 -7.01 0.11
CA SER A 212 14.27 -6.87 -1.30
C SER A 212 12.76 -6.93 -1.51
N GLY A 213 12.29 -6.75 -2.76
CA GLY A 213 10.90 -7.01 -3.13
C GLY A 213 9.88 -6.04 -2.52
N PHE A 214 10.30 -4.83 -2.13
CA PHE A 214 9.37 -3.87 -1.53
C PHE A 214 8.60 -3.09 -2.59
N PHE A 215 7.29 -3.31 -2.64
CA PHE A 215 6.39 -2.67 -3.60
C PHE A 215 5.24 -1.96 -2.91
N LEU A 216 4.66 -0.97 -3.60
CA LEU A 216 3.32 -0.46 -3.33
C LEU A 216 2.37 -1.11 -4.34
N HIS A 217 1.39 -1.90 -3.91
CA HIS A 217 0.59 -2.73 -4.81
C HIS A 217 -0.89 -2.86 -4.40
N CYS A 218 -1.69 -3.60 -5.19
CA CYS A 218 -3.10 -3.84 -4.90
C CYS A 218 -3.29 -4.72 -3.65
N ASP A 219 -4.23 -4.33 -2.80
CA ASP A 219 -4.55 -5.06 -1.57
C ASP A 219 -5.42 -6.30 -1.83
N ASN A 220 -5.13 -7.36 -1.10
CA ASN A 220 -5.89 -8.61 -1.09
C ASN A 220 -6.61 -8.85 0.26
N GLY A 221 -6.63 -7.83 1.14
CA GLY A 221 -7.27 -7.87 2.45
C GLY A 221 -6.45 -8.56 3.53
N ARG A 222 -5.13 -8.75 3.34
CA ARG A 222 -4.23 -9.39 4.31
C ARG A 222 -2.93 -8.58 4.49
N PRO A 223 -2.28 -8.67 5.66
CA PRO A 223 -0.92 -8.17 5.85
C PRO A 223 0.06 -8.67 4.80
N THR A 224 1.02 -7.83 4.43
CA THR A 224 2.04 -8.16 3.42
C THR A 224 3.26 -8.82 4.09
N ALA A 225 4.22 -9.25 3.27
CA ALA A 225 5.56 -9.64 3.74
C ALA A 225 6.50 -8.42 3.96
N GLY A 226 6.05 -7.20 3.66
CA GLY A 226 6.90 -6.00 3.72
C GLY A 226 6.47 -4.90 2.76
N CYS A 227 5.74 -5.24 1.70
CA CYS A 227 5.10 -4.29 0.81
C CYS A 227 4.09 -3.37 1.53
N VAL A 228 3.68 -2.31 0.83
CA VAL A 228 2.50 -1.52 1.18
C VAL A 228 1.40 -1.92 0.21
N SER A 229 0.18 -2.14 0.70
CA SER A 229 -0.96 -2.46 -0.17
C SER A 229 -2.12 -1.49 0.05
N ILE A 230 -2.81 -1.12 -1.04
CA ILE A 230 -4.04 -0.30 -1.01
C ILE A 230 -5.07 -0.89 -1.98
N PRO A 231 -6.38 -0.60 -1.84
CA PRO A 231 -7.38 -1.25 -2.69
C PRO A 231 -7.17 -0.90 -4.17
N THR A 232 -7.48 -1.85 -5.06
CA THR A 232 -7.17 -1.78 -6.50
C THR A 232 -7.63 -0.50 -7.18
N ALA A 233 -8.82 0.02 -6.82
CA ALA A 233 -9.33 1.27 -7.40
C ALA A 233 -8.44 2.47 -7.06
N GLN A 234 -8.00 2.57 -5.81
CA GLN A 234 -7.09 3.60 -5.34
C GLN A 234 -5.69 3.41 -5.91
N MET A 235 -5.21 2.16 -6.06
CA MET A 235 -3.93 1.89 -6.71
C MET A 235 -3.92 2.35 -8.17
N ARG A 236 -5.01 2.09 -8.91
CA ARG A 236 -5.21 2.58 -10.28
C ARG A 236 -5.13 4.11 -10.34
N GLN A 237 -5.92 4.78 -9.51
CA GLN A 237 -5.95 6.25 -9.45
C GLN A 237 -4.58 6.82 -9.08
N LEU A 238 -3.92 6.23 -8.08
CA LEU A 238 -2.59 6.64 -7.65
C LEU A 238 -1.60 6.54 -8.81
N MET A 239 -1.54 5.40 -9.51
CA MET A 239 -0.63 5.22 -10.63
C MET A 239 -0.89 6.18 -11.79
N GLN A 240 -2.14 6.56 -12.05
CA GLN A 240 -2.50 7.57 -13.05
C GLN A 240 -2.00 8.98 -12.67
N MET A 241 -1.87 9.27 -11.38
CA MET A 241 -1.40 10.57 -10.88
C MET A 241 0.12 10.64 -10.65
N LEU A 242 0.75 9.52 -10.31
CA LEU A 242 2.18 9.46 -10.01
C LEU A 242 3.04 9.88 -11.21
N ARG A 243 4.09 10.63 -10.90
CA ARG A 243 5.15 11.07 -11.82
C ARG A 243 6.53 10.69 -11.28
N PRO A 244 7.56 10.60 -12.16
CA PRO A 244 8.93 10.36 -11.73
C PRO A 244 9.37 11.37 -10.66
N GLY A 245 10.08 10.88 -9.63
CA GLY A 245 10.55 11.69 -8.50
C GLY A 245 9.58 11.76 -7.30
N ALA A 246 8.44 11.07 -7.35
CA ALA A 246 7.59 10.88 -6.17
C ALA A 246 8.32 10.10 -5.06
N TYR A 247 7.97 10.39 -3.81
CA TYR A 247 8.46 9.69 -2.63
C TYR A 247 7.34 8.92 -1.93
N ILE A 248 7.71 7.86 -1.21
CA ILE A 248 6.88 7.20 -0.21
C ILE A 248 7.55 7.33 1.16
N VAL A 249 6.78 7.66 2.19
CA VAL A 249 7.23 7.85 3.58
C VAL A 249 6.49 6.86 4.47
N ASN A 250 7.20 5.86 4.99
CA ASN A 250 6.68 4.81 5.85
C ASN A 250 7.02 5.09 7.31
N VAL A 251 6.00 5.30 8.14
CA VAL A 251 6.13 5.68 9.56
C VAL A 251 5.09 4.99 10.44
N ASN A 252 5.24 5.10 11.76
CA ASN A 252 4.29 4.55 12.73
C ASN A 252 3.36 5.61 13.35
N SER A 253 3.59 6.89 13.06
CA SER A 253 2.70 7.98 13.47
C SER A 253 2.78 9.17 12.51
N THR A 254 1.69 9.94 12.41
CA THR A 254 1.66 11.15 11.57
C THR A 254 2.73 12.17 11.96
N ASN A 255 3.12 12.23 13.23
CA ASN A 255 4.14 13.15 13.74
C ASN A 255 5.55 12.84 13.23
N GLU A 256 5.83 11.59 12.85
CA GLU A 256 7.13 11.19 12.32
C GLU A 256 7.34 11.63 10.87
N ILE A 257 6.28 11.98 10.14
CA ILE A 257 6.38 12.38 8.71
C ILE A 257 7.31 13.58 8.56
N SER A 258 7.24 14.57 9.47
CA SER A 258 8.07 15.79 9.41
C SER A 258 9.57 15.56 9.63
N ASN A 259 10.00 14.35 9.98
CA ASN A 259 11.43 14.05 10.17
C ASN A 259 12.21 13.92 8.85
N PHE A 260 11.50 13.65 7.76
CA PHE A 260 12.05 13.46 6.41
C PHE A 260 12.02 14.76 5.62
#